data_AF-A0A4V1NYM9-F1
#
_entry.id   AF-A0A4V1NYM9-F1
#
_cell.length_a   1.000
_cell.length_b   1.000
_cell.length_c   1.000
_cell.angle_alpha   90.00
_cell.angle_beta   90.00
_cell.angle_gamma   90.00
#
_symmetry.space_group_name_H-M   'P 1'
#
loop_
_entity.id
_entity.type
_entity.pdbx_description
1 polymer ?
#
loop_
_entity_poly.entity_id
_entity_poly.type
_entity_poly.pdbx_seq_one_letter_code
_entity_poly.pdbx_strand_id
1 'polypeptide(L)' 'MEQANRYFNEDNLPIFSISVGQTFKPYVWKASHDMDFRSECLYCDSETLKGYTVEDEHGNLGRIATCPHCDRVNAKY' A
#
# COMPACT_ATOMS: atom_id res chain seq x y z
N MET A 1 7.41 -36.30 17.73
CA MET A 1 6.26 -35.79 16.95
C MET A 1 6.31 -34.28 17.04
N GLU A 2 6.44 -33.65 15.88
CA GLU A 2 6.99 -32.32 15.65
C GLU A 2 6.25 -31.16 16.34
N GLN A 3 7.05 -30.26 16.92
CA GLN A 3 6.64 -28.93 17.34
C GLN A 3 6.64 -28.03 16.11
N ALA A 4 5.47 -27.73 15.55
CA ALA A 4 5.33 -26.78 14.45
C ALA A 4 5.18 -25.36 15.01
N ASN A 5 6.32 -24.69 15.24
CA ASN A 5 6.41 -23.25 15.41
C ASN A 5 5.89 -22.56 14.13
N ARG A 6 4.63 -22.11 14.15
CA ARG A 6 4.09 -21.21 13.12
C ARG A 6 4.59 -19.80 13.41
N TYR A 7 5.82 -19.51 12.96
CA TYR A 7 6.19 -18.14 12.64
C TYR A 7 5.37 -17.74 11.42
N PHE A 8 4.29 -16.99 11.66
CA PHE A 8 3.64 -16.23 10.60
C PHE A 8 4.68 -15.22 10.11
N ASN A 9 5.33 -15.51 8.98
CA ASN A 9 6.01 -14.48 8.19
C ASN A 9 4.90 -13.70 7.48
N GLU A 10 4.56 -12.53 8.01
CA GLU A 10 3.65 -11.57 7.38
C GLU A 10 4.20 -10.98 6.07
N ASP A 11 5.45 -11.30 5.70
CA ASP A 11 6.17 -10.80 4.52
C ASP A 11 5.85 -11.48 3.18
N ASN A 12 4.87 -12.38 3.10
CA ASN A 12 4.62 -13.15 1.86
C ASN A 12 3.14 -13.37 1.51
N LEU A 13 2.26 -12.43 1.89
CA LEU A 13 1.00 -12.30 1.14
C LEU A 13 1.35 -11.77 -0.25
N PRO A 14 0.78 -12.29 -1.36
CA PRO A 14 1.04 -11.78 -2.69
C PRO A 14 0.64 -10.31 -2.72
N ILE A 15 1.66 -9.48 -2.56
CA ILE A 15 1.56 -8.04 -2.41
C ILE A 15 1.05 -7.53 -3.75
N PHE A 16 -0.27 -7.44 -3.90
CA PHE A 16 -1.06 -6.58 -4.79
C PHE A 16 -0.30 -6.05 -6.00
N SER A 17 -0.81 -6.29 -7.21
CA SER A 17 -0.23 -5.87 -8.51
C SER A 17 0.11 -4.36 -8.64
N ILE A 18 -0.27 -3.56 -7.66
CA ILE A 18 0.12 -2.17 -7.48
C ILE A 18 1.62 -2.08 -7.25
N SER A 19 2.36 -1.43 -8.15
CA SER A 19 3.80 -1.21 -8.00
C SER A 19 4.12 0.14 -7.38
N VAL A 20 5.24 0.24 -6.65
CA VAL A 20 5.77 1.55 -6.23
C VAL A 20 6.09 2.38 -7.48
N GLY A 21 5.68 3.64 -7.49
CA GLY A 21 5.81 4.56 -8.62
C GLY A 21 4.70 4.51 -9.66
N GLN A 22 3.83 3.49 -9.60
CA GLN A 22 2.63 3.44 -10.42
C GLN A 22 1.68 4.59 -10.03
N THR A 23 0.97 5.13 -11.02
CA THR A 23 -0.18 6.00 -10.76
C THR A 23 -1.33 5.20 -10.13
N PHE A 24 -1.79 5.64 -8.97
CA PHE A 24 -2.87 5.04 -8.21
C PHE A 24 -4.05 5.99 -8.14
N LYS A 25 -5.22 5.50 -8.55
CA LYS A 25 -6.48 6.25 -8.47
C LYS A 25 -7.41 5.53 -7.49
N PRO A 26 -7.62 6.06 -6.28
CA PRO A 26 -8.38 5.36 -5.24
C PRO A 26 -9.76 4.88 -5.71
N TYR A 27 -10.46 5.65 -6.53
CA TYR A 27 -11.81 5.31 -7.03
C TYR A 27 -11.86 4.09 -7.97
N VAL A 28 -10.74 3.69 -8.55
CA VAL A 28 -10.64 2.49 -9.40
C VAL A 28 -10.45 1.23 -8.54
N TRP A 29 -10.06 1.40 -7.29
CA TRP A 29 -9.76 0.34 -6.36
C TRP A 29 -10.81 0.32 -5.24
N LYS A 30 -10.94 -0.83 -4.57
CA LYS A 30 -11.61 -0.90 -3.27
C LYS A 30 -10.67 -0.32 -2.22
N ALA A 31 -10.44 1.00 -2.28
CA ALA A 31 -9.50 1.70 -1.43
C ALA A 31 -10.24 2.51 -0.35
N SER A 32 -9.85 2.29 0.89
CA SER A 32 -10.33 3.03 2.06
C SER A 32 -9.17 3.83 2.64
N HIS A 33 -9.39 5.11 2.93
CA HIS A 33 -8.39 5.93 3.63
C HIS A 33 -8.03 5.28 4.96
N ASP A 34 -6.72 5.23 5.25
CA ASP A 34 -6.17 4.62 6.45
C ASP A 34 -5.56 5.69 7.37
N MET A 35 -4.57 6.43 6.86
CA MET A 35 -3.87 7.48 7.62
C MET A 35 -3.20 8.50 6.69
N ASP A 36 -2.72 9.62 7.24
CA ASP A 36 -1.90 10.58 6.52
C ASP A 36 -0.44 10.53 7.03
N PHE A 37 0.52 10.66 6.11
CA PHE A 37 1.94 10.71 6.42
C PHE A 37 2.49 12.12 6.17
N ARG A 38 3.35 12.58 7.08
CA ARG A 38 4.20 13.76 6.90
C ARG A 38 5.57 13.28 6.42
N SER A 39 5.66 12.99 5.14
CA SER A 39 6.86 12.46 4.50
C SER A 39 6.92 12.94 3.07
N GLU A 40 8.14 13.13 2.58
CA GLU A 40 8.39 13.60 1.23
C GLU A 40 8.04 12.52 0.20
N CYS A 41 7.40 12.94 -0.89
CA CYS A 41 7.13 12.08 -2.03
C CYS A 41 8.40 11.88 -2.86
N LEU A 42 8.75 10.63 -3.15
CA LEU A 42 9.92 10.25 -3.95
C LEU A 42 9.91 10.74 -5.41
N TYR A 43 8.81 11.33 -5.89
CA TYR A 43 8.61 11.66 -7.30
C TYR A 43 8.35 13.13 -7.58
N CYS A 44 7.86 13.89 -6.60
CA CYS A 44 7.50 15.30 -6.80
C CYS A 44 7.80 16.17 -5.58
N ASP A 45 8.52 15.61 -4.59
CA ASP A 45 9.01 16.30 -3.39
C ASP A 45 7.91 16.94 -2.53
N SER A 46 6.65 16.55 -2.72
CA SER A 46 5.56 17.01 -1.87
C SER A 46 5.69 16.43 -0.47
N GLU A 47 5.45 17.23 0.57
CA GLU A 47 5.68 16.85 1.96
C GLU A 47 4.57 15.99 2.61
N THR A 48 3.54 15.61 1.84
CA THR A 48 2.40 14.83 2.36
C THR A 48 2.11 13.60 1.50
N LEU A 49 1.77 12.50 2.17
CA LEU A 49 1.27 11.28 1.54
C LEU A 49 -0.01 10.82 2.23
N LYS A 50 -0.83 10.05 1.50
CA LYS A 50 -2.06 9.44 1.99
C LYS A 50 -1.93 7.93 1.97
N GLY A 51 -2.19 7.31 3.10
CA GLY A 51 -2.30 5.89 3.30
C GLY A 51 -3.68 5.38 2.89
N TYR A 52 -3.71 4.24 2.20
CA TYR A 52 -4.92 3.53 1.85
C TYR A 52 -4.78 2.06 2.17
N THR A 53 -5.82 1.49 2.76
CA THR A 53 -6.06 0.04 2.71
C THR A 53 -6.76 -0.27 1.40
N VAL A 54 -6.27 -1.25 0.65
CA VAL A 54 -6.76 -1.64 -0.67
C VAL A 54 -7.11 -3.11 -0.66
N GLU A 55 -8.25 -3.47 -1.23
CA GLU A 55 -8.65 -4.86 -1.47
C GLU A 55 -8.57 -5.17 -2.97
N ASP A 56 -7.95 -6.29 -3.34
CA ASP A 56 -7.93 -6.79 -4.72
C ASP A 56 -9.21 -7.57 -5.09
N GLU A 57 -9.29 -8.03 -6.34
CA GLU A 57 -10.44 -8.80 -6.84
C GLU A 57 -10.62 -10.17 -6.18
N HIS A 58 -9.57 -10.71 -5.56
CA HIS A 58 -9.56 -11.98 -4.86
C HIS A 58 -9.83 -11.81 -3.34
N GLY A 59 -10.03 -10.57 -2.87
CA GLY A 59 -10.24 -10.25 -1.46
C GLY A 59 -8.96 -10.11 -0.64
N ASN A 60 -7.78 -10.05 -1.28
CA ASN A 60 -6.53 -9.82 -0.58
C ASN A 60 -6.42 -8.35 -0.18
N LEU A 61 -6.05 -8.12 1.07
CA LEU A 61 -5.85 -6.78 1.62
C LEU A 61 -4.39 -6.35 1.50
N GLY A 62 -4.19 -5.06 1.25
CA GLY A 62 -2.90 -4.42 1.20
C GLY A 62 -2.93 -3.00 1.71
N ARG A 63 -1.78 -2.44 2.09
CA ARG A 63 -1.67 -1.03 2.43
C ARG A 63 -0.60 -0.36 1.59
N ILE A 64 -0.94 0.84 1.13
CA ILE A 64 -0.07 1.65 0.28
C ILE A 64 -0.11 3.10 0.74
N ALA A 65 1.01 3.80 0.57
CA ALA A 65 1.07 5.24 0.69
C ALA A 65 1.14 5.86 -0.71
N THR A 66 0.33 6.88 -0.99
CA THR A 66 0.28 7.57 -2.27
C THR A 66 0.43 9.08 -2.10
N CYS A 67 0.95 9.74 -3.12
CA CYS A 67 1.07 11.19 -3.12
C CYS A 67 -0.22 11.83 -3.66
N PRO A 68 -0.87 12.78 -2.94
CA PRO A 68 -2.07 13.45 -3.42
C PRO A 68 -1.79 14.50 -4.53
N HIS A 69 -0.52 14.82 -4.81
CA HIS A 69 -0.12 15.79 -5.83
C HIS A 69 0.18 15.15 -7.18
N CYS A 70 0.86 14.00 -7.19
CA CYS A 70 1.25 13.31 -8.42
C CYS A 70 0.58 11.94 -8.62
N ASP A 71 -0.29 11.55 -7.70
CA ASP A 71 -1.04 10.29 -7.68
C ASP A 71 -0.17 9.02 -7.70
N ARG A 72 1.13 9.12 -7.41
CA ARG A 72 2.04 7.96 -7.44
C ARG A 72 2.07 7.23 -6.10
N VAL A 73 2.19 5.91 -6.18
CA VAL A 73 2.46 5.05 -5.01
C VAL A 73 3.87 5.31 -4.53
N ASN A 74 4.00 5.78 -3.30
CA ASN A 74 5.26 6.07 -2.65
C ASN A 74 5.85 4.83 -1.97
N ALA A 75 5.00 4.04 -1.30
CA ALA A 75 5.43 2.87 -0.54
C ALA A 75 4.29 1.85 -0.34
N LYS A 76 4.67 0.64 0.08
CA LYS A 76 3.78 -0.39 0.64
C LYS A 76 4.18 -0.59 2.10
N TYR A 77 3.23 -0.79 3.02
CA TYR A 77 3.47 -0.88 4.46
C TYR A 77 2.49 -1.82 5.18
#